data_AF-R9AXF7-F1
#
_entry.id   AF-R9AXF7-F1
#
_cell.length_a   1.000
_cell.length_b   1.000
_cell.length_c   1.000
_cell.angle_alpha   90.00
_cell.angle_beta   90.00
_cell.angle_gamma   90.00
#
_symmetry.space_group_name_H-M   'P 1'
#
loop_
_entity.id
_entity.type
_entity.pdbx_description
1 polymer ?
#
loop_
_entity_poly.entity_id
_entity_poly.type
_entity_poly.pdbx_seq_one_letter_code
_entity_poly.pdbx_strand_id
1 'polypeptide(L)' 'MDKVEAQKNLKCYRENIQGASMIHPCDMPQRLIDEVAVFIREQKRLVKNLESNLESTK' A
#
# COMPACT_ATOMS: atom_id res chain seq x y z
N MET A 1 15.52 7.90 -7.00
CA MET A 1 15.19 7.28 -5.70
C MET A 1 16.21 6.19 -5.47
N ASP A 2 16.88 6.18 -4.31
CA ASP A 2 17.87 5.15 -3.99
C ASP A 2 17.18 3.78 -3.77
N LYS A 3 17.90 2.68 -4.03
CA LYS A 3 17.40 1.30 -3.89
C LYS A 3 17.01 0.99 -2.44
N VAL A 4 17.76 1.52 -1.47
CA VAL A 4 17.46 1.39 -0.03
C VAL A 4 16.15 2.12 0.31
N GLU A 5 15.99 3.35 -0.19
CA GLU A 5 14.77 4.16 -0.02
C GLU A 5 13.55 3.46 -0.64
N ALA A 6 13.71 2.89 -1.84
CA ALA A 6 12.65 2.16 -2.53
C ALA A 6 12.21 0.90 -1.77
N GLN A 7 13.14 0.14 -1.19
CA GLN A 7 12.83 -1.04 -0.37
C GLN A 7 12.12 -0.66 0.94
N LYS A 8 12.54 0.42 1.59
CA LYS A 8 11.89 0.94 2.80
C LYS A 8 10.45 1.35 2.51
N ASN A 9 10.22 2.09 1.43
CA ASN A 9 8.88 2.51 1.01
C ASN A 9 7.99 1.31 0.66
N LEU A 10 8.54 0.31 -0.03
CA LEU A 10 7.82 -0.92 -0.35
C LEU A 10 7.34 -1.65 0.92
N LYS A 11 8.20 -1.75 1.94
CA LYS A 11 7.84 -2.34 3.25
C LYS A 11 6.71 -1.53 3.92
N CYS A 12 6.84 -0.21 4.00
CA CYS A 12 5.81 0.64 4.61
C CYS A 12 4.46 0.51 3.90
N TYR A 13 4.43 0.49 2.57
CA TYR A 13 3.18 0.35 1.82
C TYR A 13 2.51 -1.02 2.03
N ARG A 14 3.31 -2.08 2.16
CA ARG A 14 2.79 -3.42 2.50
C ARG A 14 2.20 -3.47 3.91
N GLU A 15 2.88 -2.87 4.89
CA GLU A 15 2.37 -2.77 6.27
C GLU A 15 1.08 -1.95 6.35
N ASN A 16 0.99 -0.85 5.59
CA ASN A 16 -0.23 -0.04 5.49
C ASN A 16 -1.42 -0.83 4.93
N ILE A 17 -1.20 -1.63 3.87
CA ILE A 17 -2.24 -2.50 3.31
C ILE A 17 -2.70 -3.52 4.35
N GLN A 18 -1.75 -4.14 5.06
CA GLN A 18 -2.07 -5.12 6.09
C GLN A 18 -2.89 -4.51 7.22
N GLY A 19 -2.44 -3.39 7.79
CA GLY A 19 -3.17 -2.70 8.87
C GLY A 19 -4.57 -2.26 8.45
N ALA A 20 -4.71 -1.68 7.26
CA ALA A 20 -6.00 -1.26 6.72
C ALA A 20 -6.96 -2.43 6.45
N SER A 21 -6.43 -3.59 6.04
CA SER A 21 -7.23 -4.79 5.76
C SER A 21 -7.71 -5.52 7.03
N MET A 22 -7.14 -5.21 8.20
CA MET A 22 -7.55 -5.78 9.49
C MET A 22 -8.75 -5.06 10.11
N ILE A 23 -9.17 -3.91 9.58
CA ILE A 23 -10.31 -3.18 10.12
C ILE A 23 -11.61 -3.85 9.66
N HIS A 24 -12.42 -4.29 10.63
CA HIS A 24 -13.67 -4.97 10.31
C HIS A 24 -14.72 -3.96 9.79
N PRO A 25 -15.44 -4.27 8.70
CA PRO A 25 -16.44 -3.37 8.11
C PRO A 25 -17.52 -2.90 9.11
N CYS A 26 -17.93 -3.75 10.04
CA CYS A 26 -18.95 -3.38 11.04
C CYS A 26 -18.47 -2.37 12.09
N ASP A 27 -17.16 -2.13 12.18
CA ASP A 27 -16.59 -1.19 13.15
C ASP A 27 -16.50 0.24 12.57
N MET A 28 -16.92 0.45 11.32
CA MET A 28 -16.84 1.74 10.66
C MET A 28 -18.08 2.10 9.82
N PRO A 29 -18.46 3.39 9.78
CA PRO A 29 -19.37 3.92 8.78
C PRO A 29 -18.92 3.58 7.36
N GLN A 30 -19.87 3.28 6.46
CA GLN A 30 -19.61 2.91 5.06
C GLN A 30 -18.66 3.88 4.35
N ARG A 31 -18.79 5.18 4.60
CA ARG A 31 -17.90 6.21 4.05
C ARG A 31 -16.42 5.95 4.37
N LEU A 32 -16.10 5.54 5.61
CA LEU A 32 -14.73 5.23 6.00
C LEU A 32 -14.23 3.92 5.37
N ILE A 33 -15.12 2.94 5.18
CA ILE A 33 -14.80 1.71 4.44
C ILE A 33 -14.41 2.05 2.99
N ASP A 34 -15.16 2.95 2.35
CA ASP A 34 -14.90 3.39 0.98
C ASP A 34 -13.55 4.14 0.88
N GLU A 35 -13.27 5.03 1.84
CA GLU A 35 -11.99 5.75 1.94
C GLU A 35 -10.80 4.78 2.16
N VAL A 36 -10.96 3.78 3.03
CA VAL A 36 -9.95 2.73 3.25
C VAL A 36 -9.73 1.88 1.99
N ALA A 37 -10.79 1.54 1.26
CA ALA A 37 -10.68 0.79 0.01
C ALA A 37 -9.93 1.59 -1.07
N VAL A 38 -10.17 2.91 -1.17
CA VAL A 38 -9.39 3.80 -2.05
C VAL A 38 -7.93 3.81 -1.62
N PHE A 39 -7.64 4.02 -0.33
CA PHE A 39 -6.28 4.02 0.20
C PHE A 39 -5.52 2.72 -0.13
N ILE A 40 -6.13 1.55 0.11
CA ILE A 40 -5.51 0.25 -0.20
C ILE A 40 -5.19 0.12 -1.69
N ARG A 41 -6.08 0.59 -2.59
CA ARG A 41 -5.83 0.58 -4.04
C ARG A 41 -4.63 1.44 -4.42
N GLU A 42 -4.49 2.62 -3.83
CA GLU A 42 -3.36 3.51 -4.08
C GLU A 42 -2.04 2.89 -3.58
N GLN A 43 -2.03 2.32 -2.38
CA GLN A 43 -0.85 1.62 -1.84
C GLN A 43 -0.43 0.47 -2.75
N LYS A 44 -1.38 -0.34 -3.25
CA LYS A 44 -1.10 -1.43 -4.20
C LYS A 44 -0.50 -0.93 -5.51
N ARG A 45 -0.97 0.20 -6.03
CA ARG A 45 -0.41 0.84 -7.23
C ARG A 45 1.04 1.27 -7.00
N LEU A 46 1.33 1.89 -5.85
CA LEU A 46 2.68 2.33 -5.49
C LEU A 46 3.65 1.14 -5.33
N VAL A 47 3.20 0.07 -4.68
CA VAL A 47 3.94 -1.20 -4.57
C VAL A 47 4.30 -1.73 -5.96
N LYS A 48 3.32 -1.87 -6.86
CA LYS A 48 3.56 -2.38 -8.21
C LYS A 48 4.57 -1.53 -8.99
N ASN A 49 4.46 -0.21 -8.91
CA ASN A 49 5.40 0.69 -9.57
C ASN A 49 6.83 0.54 -9.02
N LEU A 50 6.98 0.43 -7.70
CA LEU A 50 8.29 0.22 -7.07
C LEU A 50 8.88 -1.14 -7.44
N GLU A 51 8.08 -2.21 -7.45
CA GLU A 51 8.49 -3.55 -7.88
C GLU A 51 8.98 -3.54 -9.33
N SER A 52 8.21 -2.97 -10.26
CA SER A 52 8.61 -2.84 -11.67
C SER A 52 9.89 -2.03 -11.86
N ASN A 53 10.06 -0.93 -11.11
CA ASN A 53 11.28 -0.12 -11.17
C ASN A 53 12.49 -0.87 -10.62
N LEU A 54 12.35 -1.59 -9.50
CA LEU A 54 13.42 -2.39 -8.91
C LEU A 54 13.84 -3.57 -9.81
N GLU A 55 12.89 -4.19 -10.50
CA GLU A 55 13.18 -5.25 -11.48
C GLU A 55 13.89 -4.71 -12.73
N SER A 56 13.51 -3.51 -13.19
CA SER A 56 14.12 -2.85 -14.35
C SER A 56 15.54 -2.33 -14.08
N THR A 57 15.99 -2.34 -12.82
CA THR A 57 17.34 -1.89 -12.42
C THR A 57 18.32 -3.07 -12.21
N LYS A 58 17.98 -4.27 -12.71
CA LYS A 58 18.86 -5.44 -12.81
C LYS A 58 19.49 -5.53 -14.19
#